data_AF-A0A3D3Q6C9-F1
#
_entry.id   AF-A0A3D3Q6C9-F1
#
_cell.length_a   1.000
_cell.length_b   1.000
_cell.length_c   1.000
_cell.angle_alpha   90.00
_cell.angle_beta   90.00
_cell.angle_gamma   90.00
#
_symmetry.space_group_name_H-M   'P 1'
#
loop_
_entity.id
_entity.type
_entity.pdbx_description
1 polymer ?
#
loop_
_entity_poly.entity_id
_entity_poly.type
_entity_poly.pdbx_seq_one_letter_code
_entity_poly.pdbx_strand_id
1 'polypeptide(L)' 'RKAQEHGMTKVDVLVKGPGSGRETAIRSLAATGLEILGIMDVTPVPHNGCRPRKRRRV' A
#
# COMPACT_ATOMS: atom_id res chain seq x y z
N ARG A 1 -8.30 -13.75 -8.47
CA ARG A 1 -6.93 -14.29 -8.45
C ARG A 1 -6.21 -14.04 -9.79
N LYS A 2 -6.41 -12.86 -10.39
CA LYS A 2 -5.94 -12.55 -11.76
C LYS A 2 -4.42 -12.63 -11.92
N ALA A 3 -3.67 -12.15 -10.93
CA ALA A 3 -2.20 -12.23 -10.96
C ALA A 3 -1.67 -13.68 -10.96
N GLN A 4 -2.37 -14.61 -10.30
CA GLN A 4 -2.00 -16.03 -10.29
C GLN A 4 -2.33 -16.71 -11.61
N GLU A 5 -3.43 -16.31 -12.26
CA GLU A 5 -3.78 -16.77 -13.62
C GLU A 5 -2.70 -16.35 -14.65
N HIS A 6 -1.99 -15.26 -14.38
CA HIS A 6 -0.84 -14.80 -15.17
C HIS A 6 0.52 -15.34 -14.69
N GLY A 7 0.54 -16.33 -13.78
CA GLY A 7 1.76 -16.99 -13.33
C GLY A 7 2.64 -16.17 -12.39
N MET A 8 2.13 -15.09 -11.80
CA MET A 8 2.89 -14.32 -10.82
C MET A 8 2.99 -15.08 -9.49
N THR A 9 4.23 -15.31 -9.05
CA THR A 9 4.55 -16.02 -7.80
C THR A 9 5.12 -15.11 -6.73
N LYS A 10 5.85 -14.06 -7.13
CA LYS A 10 6.56 -13.14 -6.25
C LYS A 10 6.15 -11.70 -6.51
N VAL A 11 5.93 -10.92 -5.46
CA VAL A 11 5.49 -9.52 -5.54
C VAL A 11 6.20 -8.63 -4.53
N ASP A 12 6.51 -7.40 -4.96
CA ASP A 12 6.92 -6.30 -4.10
C ASP A 12 5.74 -5.37 -3.83
N VAL A 13 5.50 -5.06 -2.56
CA VAL A 13 4.33 -4.28 -2.15
C VAL A 13 4.74 -2.84 -1.84
N LEU A 14 4.31 -1.92 -2.70
CA LEU A 14 4.48 -0.48 -2.55
C LEU A 14 3.20 0.12 -1.97
N VAL A 15 3.24 0.57 -0.71
CA VAL A 15 2.07 1.12 -0.03
C VAL A 15 2.12 2.64 -0.02
N LYS A 16 1.02 3.29 -0.39
CA LYS A 16 0.90 4.75 -0.35
C LYS A 16 -0.22 5.18 0.60
N GLY A 17 0.18 5.83 1.69
CA GLY A 17 -0.72 6.48 2.63
C GLY A 17 -1.07 5.65 3.88
N PRO A 18 -1.35 6.32 5.01
CA PRO A 18 -1.89 5.68 6.20
C PRO A 18 -3.41 5.52 6.05
N GLY A 19 -3.87 4.29 5.80
CA GLY A 19 -5.29 3.96 5.72
C GLY A 19 -5.59 2.66 6.44
N SER A 20 -6.83 2.49 6.90
CA SER A 20 -7.30 1.31 7.62
C SER A 20 -7.13 0.00 6.83
N GLY A 21 -7.13 0.08 5.50
CA GLY A 21 -6.95 -1.07 4.62
C GLY A 21 -5.51 -1.52 4.39
N ARG A 22 -4.51 -0.80 4.92
CA ARG A 22 -3.09 -1.08 4.64
C ARG A 22 -2.68 -2.51 4.99
N GLU A 23 -2.85 -2.89 6.25
CA GLU A 23 -2.44 -4.22 6.71
C GLU A 23 -3.34 -5.31 6.16
N THR A 24 -4.65 -5.03 6.07
CA THR A 24 -5.62 -5.96 5.52
C THR A 24 -5.27 -6.34 4.08
N ALA A 25 -4.87 -5.37 3.25
CA ALA A 25 -4.46 -5.62 1.87
C ALA A 25 -3.21 -6.49 1.78
N ILE A 26 -2.17 -6.19 2.58
CA ILE A 26 -0.93 -6.96 2.63
C ILE A 26 -1.22 -8.42 3.03
N ARG A 27 -2.02 -8.62 4.10
CA ARG A 27 -2.39 -9.96 4.58
C ARG A 27 -3.21 -10.73 3.55
N SER A 28 -4.10 -10.04 2.81
CA SER A 28 -4.90 -10.65 1.74
C SER A 28 -4.03 -11.16 0.59
N LEU A 29 -2.98 -10.40 0.23
CA LEU A 29 -2.02 -10.79 -0.81
C LEU A 29 -1.18 -11.99 -0.39
N ALA A 30 -0.74 -12.03 0.88
CA ALA A 30 -0.07 -13.21 1.43
C ALA A 30 -1.00 -14.44 1.46
N ALA A 31 -2.24 -14.27 1.93
CA ALA A 31 -3.23 -15.35 2.03
C ALA A 31 -3.68 -15.90 0.67
N THR A 32 -3.54 -15.11 -0.40
CA THR A 32 -3.84 -15.61 -1.75
C THR A 32 -2.78 -16.57 -2.26
N GLY A 33 -1.58 -16.61 -1.67
CA GLY A 33 -0.48 -17.49 -2.08
C GLY A 33 0.55 -16.79 -2.97
N LEU A 34 0.66 -15.47 -2.87
CA LEU A 34 1.75 -14.69 -3.46
C LEU A 34 2.86 -14.52 -2.43
N GLU A 35 4.10 -14.79 -2.81
CA GLU A 35 5.26 -14.54 -1.95
C GLU A 35 5.59 -13.05 -1.96
N ILE A 36 5.55 -12.42 -0.79
CA ILE A 36 5.91 -11.01 -0.61
C ILE A 36 7.42 -10.92 -0.36
N LEU A 37 8.16 -10.32 -1.30
CA LEU A 37 9.61 -10.15 -1.20
C LEU A 37 9.98 -8.92 -0.34
N GLY A 38 9.24 -7.84 -0.49
CA GLY A 38 9.47 -6.60 0.23
C GLY A 38 8.21 -5.77 0.41
N ILE A 39 8.19 -4.98 1.47
CA ILE A 39 7.15 -3.99 1.75
C ILE A 39 7.82 -2.63 1.88
N MET A 40 7.47 -1.72 0.98
CA MET A 40 8.02 -0.35 0.97
C MET A 40 6.88 0.66 1.14
N ASP A 41 7.07 1.59 2.07
CA ASP A 41 6.17 2.72 2.25
C ASP A 41 6.59 3.89 1.38
N VAL A 42 5.74 4.25 0.43
CA VAL A 42 5.91 5.38 -0.49
C VAL A 42 4.90 6.51 -0.17
N THR A 43 4.49 6.63 1.10
CA THR A 43 3.67 7.75 1.56
C THR A 43 4.41 9.07 1.32
N PRO A 44 3.80 10.04 0.61
CA PRO A 44 4.46 11.29 0.28
C PRO A 44 4.66 12.14 1.54
N VAL A 45 5.92 12.40 1.89
CA VAL A 45 6.31 13.36 2.94
C VAL A 45 6.70 14.67 2.26
N PRO A 46 5.91 15.76 2.43
CA PRO A 46 6.23 17.04 1.81
C PRO A 46 7.33 17.76 2.59
N HIS A 47 8.43 18.11 1.93
CA HIS A 47 9.47 18.99 2.48
C HIS A 47 9.05 20.47 2.34
N ASN A 48 8.15 20.94 3.23
CA ASN A 48 7.62 22.31 3.22
C ASN A 48 7.01 22.76 1.87
N GLY A 49 6.32 21.84 1.18
CA GLY A 49 5.65 22.09 -0.10
C GLY A 49 4.29 22.80 0.04
N CYS A 50 3.25 22.27 -0.63
CA CYS A 50 1.92 22.89 -0.63
C CYS A 50 1.33 23.03 0.78
N ARG A 51 0.70 24.17 1.07
CA ARG A 51 -0.03 24.41 2.32
C ARG A 51 -1.19 23.41 2.47
N PRO A 52 -1.24 22.60 3.55
CA PRO A 52 -2.37 21.71 3.82
C PRO A 52 -3.68 22.50 3.94
N ARG A 53 -4.81 21.84 3.59
CA ARG A 53 -6.13 22.46 3.71
C ARG A 53 -6.37 22.91 5.16
N LYS A 54 -7.03 24.07 5.32
CA LYS A 54 -7.42 24.60 6.64
C LYS A 54 -8.13 23.52 7.44
N ARG A 55 -7.75 23.34 8.71
CA ARG A 55 -8.37 22.37 9.62
C ARG A 55 -9.88 22.59 9.64
N ARG A 56 -10.64 21.52 9.38
CA ARG A 56 -12.10 21.57 9.37
C ARG A 56 -12.61 21.86 10.79
N ARG A 57 -13.62 22.71 10.90
CA ARG A 57 -14.38 22.92 12.14
C ARG A 57 -15.53 21.91 12.12
N VAL A 58 -15.36 20.82 12.84
CA VAL A 58 -16.41 19.85 13.19
C VAL A 58 -16.32 19.68 14.69
#